data_AF-A0A2U1QYG3-F1
#
_entry.id   AF-A0A2U1QYG3-F1
#
_cell.length_a   1.000
_cell.length_b   1.000
_cell.length_c   1.000
_cell.angle_alpha   90.00
_cell.angle_beta   90.00
_cell.angle_gamma   90.00
#
_symmetry.space_group_name_H-M   'P 1'
#
loop_
_entity.id
_entity.type
_entity.pdbx_description
1 polymer ?
#
loop_
_entity_poly.entity_id
_entity_poly.type
_entity_poly.pdbx_seq_one_letter_code
_entity_poly.pdbx_strand_id
1 'polypeptide(L)'
;MKFYFLLFFLMISNCFGQEISEINKVLEIPDTLGFEKEIRIYKDYSITNTMEIFRMYDEGKDNWIVYIFSFSKKDKTVTKIDQIQFPKEIIGKLKPKNAYLIWLNLLLSNVEYLPSQKNIDYKLKTAKVISEDGEYGISKNRKRALDGESYKVFIKNGIIKNDFSFDNPTIYLKFYPTVDELVSYNELLSIIKKEFNLWE
;
A
#
# COMPACT_ATOMS: atom_id res chain seq x y z
N MET A 1 43.66 30.66 -2.48
CA MET A 1 42.27 30.64 -1.94
C MET A 1 41.78 29.21 -1.96
N LYS A 2 41.55 28.62 -0.79
CA LYS A 2 41.01 27.25 -0.67
C LYS A 2 39.49 27.34 -0.83
N PHE A 3 38.97 26.88 -1.96
CA PHE A 3 37.53 26.71 -2.15
C PHE A 3 37.12 25.42 -1.43
N TYR A 4 36.53 25.56 -0.24
CA TYR A 4 35.77 24.48 0.38
C TYR A 4 34.41 24.43 -0.32
N PHE A 5 34.25 23.54 -1.29
CA PHE A 5 32.93 23.23 -1.84
C PHE A 5 32.20 22.38 -0.81
N LEU A 6 31.36 23.04 -0.01
CA LEU A 6 30.53 22.41 1.01
C LEU A 6 29.47 21.55 0.30
N LEU A 7 29.65 20.24 0.39
CA LEU A 7 28.72 19.23 -0.12
C LEU A 7 27.52 19.15 0.84
N PHE A 8 26.63 20.13 0.78
CA PHE A 8 25.38 20.16 1.53
C PHE A 8 24.25 19.64 0.64
N PHE A 9 24.29 18.35 0.30
CA PHE A 9 23.22 17.73 -0.48
C PHE A 9 22.98 16.31 0.03
N LEU A 10 22.32 16.18 1.17
CA LEU A 10 21.75 14.92 1.67
C LEU A 10 21.00 15.22 2.97
N MET A 11 19.78 15.77 2.92
CA MET A 11 18.94 15.79 4.14
C MET A 11 17.47 16.14 3.93
N ILE A 12 16.79 15.75 2.83
CA ILE A 12 15.32 15.86 2.83
C ILE A 12 14.68 14.78 1.95
N SER A 13 14.49 13.56 2.49
CA SER A 13 13.50 12.61 1.94
C SER A 13 13.33 11.35 2.80
N ASN A 14 13.02 11.44 4.10
CA ASN A 14 12.78 10.22 4.90
C ASN A 14 11.75 10.36 6.05
N CYS A 15 10.80 11.31 5.99
CA CYS A 15 9.83 11.43 7.09
C CYS A 15 8.95 10.18 7.28
N PHE A 16 8.61 9.47 6.18
CA PHE A 16 7.83 8.21 6.25
C PHE A 16 8.68 6.94 6.37
N GLY A 17 9.95 6.97 5.94
CA GLY A 17 10.84 5.82 6.06
C GLY A 17 11.22 5.51 7.50
N GLN A 18 11.32 6.55 8.34
CA GLN A 18 11.66 6.41 9.76
C GLN A 18 10.58 5.65 10.54
N GLU A 19 9.30 5.96 10.33
CA GLU A 19 8.20 5.28 11.02
C GLU A 19 8.10 3.80 10.66
N ILE A 20 8.20 3.47 9.35
CA ILE A 20 8.17 2.07 8.89
C ILE A 20 9.36 1.27 9.43
N SER A 21 10.55 1.87 9.50
CA SER A 21 11.74 1.21 10.06
C SER A 21 11.60 0.89 11.55
N GLU A 22 11.01 1.82 12.33
CA GLU A 22 10.69 1.57 13.74
C GLU A 22 9.70 0.40 13.89
N ILE A 23 8.64 0.37 13.07
CA ILE A 23 7.66 -0.71 13.09
C ILE A 23 8.31 -2.04 12.70
N ASN A 24 9.09 -2.07 11.62
CA ASN A 24 9.78 -3.26 11.14
C ASN A 24 10.72 -3.86 12.18
N LYS A 25 11.43 -3.00 12.93
CA LYS A 25 12.28 -3.43 14.04
C LYS A 25 11.48 -4.14 15.12
N VAL A 26 10.30 -3.63 15.48
CA VAL A 26 9.40 -4.27 16.46
C VAL A 26 8.80 -5.57 15.93
N LEU A 27 8.51 -5.63 14.63
CA LEU A 27 8.03 -6.83 13.94
C LEU A 27 9.15 -7.87 13.68
N GLU A 28 10.41 -7.54 13.99
CA GLU A 28 11.60 -8.34 13.70
C GLU A 28 11.74 -8.69 12.19
N ILE A 29 11.32 -7.77 11.32
CA ILE A 29 11.47 -7.91 9.86
C ILE A 29 12.46 -6.89 9.31
N PRO A 30 13.20 -7.21 8.23
CA PRO A 30 14.15 -6.28 7.63
C PRO A 30 13.43 -5.15 6.88
N ASP A 31 14.03 -3.96 6.80
CA ASP A 31 13.47 -2.83 6.04
C ASP A 31 13.39 -3.06 4.53
N THR A 32 14.16 -4.02 4.04
CA THR A 32 14.17 -4.39 2.62
C THR A 32 13.34 -5.64 2.39
N LEU A 33 12.82 -5.77 1.16
CA LEU A 33 12.13 -6.98 0.70
C LEU A 33 13.18 -8.06 0.43
N GLY A 34 13.18 -9.10 1.26
CA GLY A 34 14.21 -10.15 1.28
C GLY A 34 13.94 -11.28 0.30
N PHE A 35 12.67 -11.51 -0.05
CA PHE A 35 12.28 -12.62 -0.93
C PHE A 35 12.12 -12.17 -2.38
N GLU A 36 12.22 -13.08 -3.34
CA GLU A 36 12.02 -12.74 -4.76
C GLU A 36 10.58 -12.35 -5.08
N LYS A 37 9.60 -12.91 -4.36
CA LYS A 37 8.20 -12.51 -4.41
C LYS A 37 7.78 -12.14 -3.01
N GLU A 38 7.53 -10.86 -2.78
CA GLU A 38 7.12 -10.35 -1.47
C GLU A 38 6.25 -9.10 -1.66
N ILE A 39 5.14 -9.05 -0.94
CA ILE A 39 4.34 -7.84 -0.77
C ILE A 39 4.15 -7.55 0.72
N ARG A 40 4.25 -6.27 1.07
CA ARG A 40 3.91 -5.75 2.39
C ARG A 40 2.94 -4.60 2.24
N ILE A 41 1.88 -4.61 3.03
CA ILE A 41 0.86 -3.56 3.06
C ILE A 41 0.69 -3.13 4.50
N TYR A 42 1.02 -1.88 4.79
CA TYR A 42 0.80 -1.24 6.07
C TYR A 42 -0.49 -0.43 5.93
N LYS A 43 -1.55 -0.90 6.59
CA LYS A 43 -2.84 -0.22 6.67
C LYS A 43 -2.90 0.56 7.96
N ASP A 44 -2.93 1.88 7.85
CA ASP A 44 -3.08 2.78 8.98
C ASP A 44 -4.46 3.44 8.98
N TYR A 45 -5.03 3.58 10.16
CA TYR A 45 -6.31 4.22 10.38
C TYR A 45 -6.05 5.59 11.00
N SER A 46 -6.52 6.64 10.33
CA SER A 46 -6.16 8.03 10.64
C SER A 46 -6.44 8.43 12.09
N ILE A 47 -7.52 7.91 12.67
CA ILE A 47 -7.98 8.26 14.03
C ILE A 47 -7.76 7.17 15.09
N THR A 48 -7.47 5.93 14.70
CA THR A 48 -7.30 4.85 15.68
C THR A 48 -5.83 4.70 16.06
N ASN A 49 -5.57 4.11 17.23
CA ASN A 49 -4.22 3.80 17.68
C ASN A 49 -3.75 2.41 17.19
N THR A 50 -4.38 1.87 16.16
CA THR A 50 -4.08 0.52 15.65
C THR A 50 -3.69 0.59 14.18
N MET A 51 -2.72 -0.23 13.81
CA MET A 51 -2.30 -0.45 12.42
C MET A 51 -2.35 -1.95 12.14
N GLU A 52 -2.68 -2.32 10.91
CA GLU A 52 -2.60 -3.69 10.45
C GLU A 52 -1.54 -3.81 9.36
N ILE A 53 -0.66 -4.80 9.49
CA ILE A 53 0.40 -5.06 8.53
C ILE A 53 0.14 -6.43 7.91
N PHE A 54 -0.10 -6.45 6.61
CA PHE A 54 -0.17 -7.67 5.81
C PHE A 54 1.18 -7.90 5.14
N ARG A 55 1.72 -9.11 5.23
CA ARG A 55 2.94 -9.53 4.54
C ARG A 55 2.72 -10.89 3.91
N MET A 56 2.98 -11.01 2.61
CA MET A 56 2.93 -12.29 1.89
C MET A 56 4.20 -12.46 1.08
N TYR A 57 4.84 -13.64 1.17
CA TYR A 57 6.06 -13.94 0.43
C TYR A 57 6.20 -15.43 0.11
N ASP A 58 6.98 -15.72 -0.92
CA ASP A 58 7.39 -17.06 -1.34
C ASP A 58 8.80 -17.35 -0.77
N GLU A 59 8.91 -18.33 0.12
CA GLU A 59 10.21 -18.83 0.64
C GLU A 59 10.99 -19.65 -0.39
N GLY A 60 10.40 -19.84 -1.57
CA GLY A 60 10.96 -20.61 -2.67
C GLY A 60 10.23 -21.93 -2.85
N LYS A 61 10.26 -22.42 -4.10
CA LYS A 61 9.57 -23.66 -4.51
C LYS A 61 8.06 -23.65 -4.19
N ASP A 62 7.42 -22.48 -4.31
CA ASP A 62 5.98 -22.30 -4.08
C ASP A 62 5.54 -22.50 -2.62
N ASN A 63 6.45 -22.25 -1.67
CA ASN A 63 6.15 -22.29 -0.23
C ASN A 63 5.83 -20.87 0.23
N TRP A 64 4.53 -20.55 0.28
CA TRP A 64 4.10 -19.19 0.64
C TRP A 64 3.80 -19.07 2.13
N ILE A 65 4.25 -17.96 2.69
CA ILE A 65 3.92 -17.55 4.06
C ILE A 65 3.23 -16.21 4.00
N VAL A 66 2.14 -16.10 4.77
CA VAL A 66 1.41 -14.86 5.00
C VAL A 66 1.40 -14.58 6.50
N TYR A 67 1.79 -13.37 6.86
CA TYR A 67 1.65 -12.82 8.20
C TYR A 67 0.67 -11.65 8.18
N ILE A 68 -0.16 -11.60 9.21
CA ILE A 68 -1.04 -10.47 9.51
C ILE A 68 -0.70 -10.02 10.93
N PHE A 69 -0.14 -8.82 11.06
CA PHE A 69 0.22 -8.23 12.34
C PHE A 69 -0.78 -7.15 12.71
N SER A 70 -1.24 -7.17 13.95
CA SER A 70 -1.91 -6.01 14.57
C SER A 70 -0.90 -5.27 15.43
N PHE A 71 -0.78 -3.96 15.21
CA PHE A 71 0.21 -3.11 15.88
C PHE A 71 -0.48 -1.96 16.63
N SER A 72 -0.15 -1.78 17.91
CA SER A 72 -0.58 -0.63 18.71
C SER A 72 0.38 0.53 18.48
N LYS A 73 -0.09 1.61 17.83
CA LYS A 73 0.66 2.87 17.65
C LYS A 73 0.94 3.55 18.99
N LYS A 74 0.03 3.41 19.95
CA LYS A 74 0.16 4.00 21.29
C LYS A 74 1.28 3.32 22.08
N ASP A 75 1.26 1.99 22.10
CA ASP A 75 2.17 1.20 22.94
C ASP A 75 3.44 0.79 22.16
N LYS A 76 3.50 1.12 20.87
CA LYS A 76 4.56 0.75 19.91
C LYS A 76 4.90 -0.74 19.95
N THR A 77 3.88 -1.59 19.96
CA THR A 77 4.04 -3.05 20.12
C THR A 77 3.08 -3.85 19.24
N VAL A 78 3.46 -5.09 18.94
CA VAL A 78 2.60 -6.05 18.26
C VAL A 78 1.59 -6.63 19.25
N THR A 79 0.31 -6.51 18.95
CA THR A 79 -0.77 -7.01 19.81
C THR A 79 -1.31 -8.35 19.34
N LYS A 80 -1.15 -8.69 18.06
CA LYS A 80 -1.58 -9.97 17.48
C LYS A 80 -0.73 -10.32 16.26
N ILE A 81 -0.48 -11.62 16.09
CA ILE A 81 0.16 -12.20 14.89
C ILE A 81 -0.67 -13.39 14.44
N ASP A 82 -1.17 -13.34 13.21
CA ASP A 82 -1.75 -14.49 12.52
C ASP A 82 -0.80 -14.93 11.39
N GLN A 83 -0.53 -16.23 11.31
CA GLN A 83 0.30 -16.83 10.25
C GLN A 83 -0.52 -17.83 9.43
N ILE A 84 -0.37 -17.77 8.11
CA ILE A 84 -0.95 -18.72 7.16
C ILE A 84 0.17 -19.24 6.28
N GLN A 85 0.33 -20.56 6.23
CA GLN A 85 1.30 -21.23 5.37
C GLN A 85 0.59 -21.98 4.24
N PHE A 86 1.22 -22.00 3.07
CA PHE A 86 0.78 -22.73 1.90
C PHE A 86 1.89 -23.66 1.36
N PRO A 87 1.51 -24.78 0.71
CA PRO A 87 0.15 -25.25 0.45
C PRO A 87 -0.58 -25.66 1.75
N LYS A 88 -1.89 -25.40 1.83
CA LYS A 88 -2.70 -25.87 2.96
C LYS A 88 -2.94 -27.37 2.82
N GLU A 89 -2.92 -28.08 3.95
CA GLU A 89 -3.36 -29.47 4.00
C GLU A 89 -4.83 -29.57 3.52
N ILE A 90 -5.14 -30.67 2.84
CA ILE A 90 -6.50 -30.95 2.37
C ILE A 90 -7.34 -31.33 3.58
N ILE A 91 -8.20 -30.41 4.03
CA ILE A 91 -9.17 -30.67 5.09
C ILE A 91 -10.53 -30.94 4.44
N GLY A 92 -10.91 -32.22 4.38
CA GLY A 92 -12.20 -32.65 3.83
C GLY A 92 -12.29 -32.52 2.30
N LYS A 93 -13.44 -32.07 1.78
CA LYS A 93 -13.72 -31.97 0.33
C LYS A 93 -13.36 -30.61 -0.28
N LEU A 94 -12.96 -29.63 0.52
CA LEU A 94 -12.64 -28.30 0.03
C LEU A 94 -11.25 -28.29 -0.62
N LYS A 95 -11.16 -27.75 -1.84
CA LYS A 95 -9.86 -27.56 -2.49
C LYS A 95 -9.05 -26.52 -1.70
N PRO A 96 -7.79 -26.79 -1.36
CA PRO A 96 -6.94 -25.82 -0.69
C PRO A 96 -6.75 -24.59 -1.59
N LYS A 97 -6.69 -23.41 -0.97
CA LYS A 97 -6.37 -22.17 -1.68
C LYS A 97 -4.97 -22.27 -2.28
N ASN A 98 -4.82 -21.81 -3.52
CA ASN A 98 -3.54 -21.78 -4.23
C ASN A 98 -2.91 -20.38 -4.07
N ALA A 99 -1.83 -20.29 -3.31
CA ALA A 99 -1.17 -19.02 -3.03
C ALA A 99 -0.50 -18.40 -4.26
N TYR A 100 0.03 -19.20 -5.19
CA TYR A 100 0.53 -18.69 -6.46
C TYR A 100 -0.57 -18.03 -7.28
N LEU A 101 -1.78 -18.61 -7.30
CA LEU A 101 -2.92 -17.99 -7.97
C LEU A 101 -3.32 -16.66 -7.31
N ILE A 102 -3.30 -16.60 -5.97
CA ILE A 102 -3.53 -15.34 -5.23
C ILE A 102 -2.48 -14.30 -5.64
N TRP A 103 -1.21 -14.69 -5.68
CA TRP A 103 -0.12 -13.82 -6.12
C TRP A 103 -0.32 -13.30 -7.54
N LEU A 104 -0.65 -14.17 -8.50
CA LEU A 104 -0.94 -13.76 -9.87
C LEU A 104 -2.11 -12.76 -9.94
N ASN A 105 -3.17 -12.96 -9.14
CA ASN A 105 -4.27 -12.02 -9.07
C ASN A 105 -3.83 -10.65 -8.52
N LEU A 106 -2.92 -10.62 -7.53
CA LEU A 106 -2.33 -9.37 -7.05
C LEU A 106 -1.56 -8.66 -8.16
N LEU A 107 -0.80 -9.39 -8.98
CA LEU A 107 -0.08 -8.81 -10.12
C LEU A 107 -1.02 -8.22 -11.18
N LEU A 108 -2.19 -8.84 -11.40
CA LEU A 108 -3.22 -8.32 -12.32
C LEU A 108 -3.76 -6.95 -11.90
N SER A 109 -3.65 -6.56 -10.61
CA SER A 109 -4.01 -5.22 -10.15
C SER A 109 -2.93 -4.16 -10.46
N ASN A 110 -1.95 -4.48 -11.32
CA ASN A 110 -0.83 -3.62 -11.71
C ASN A 110 0.06 -3.13 -10.54
N VAL A 111 0.03 -3.81 -9.40
CA VAL A 111 0.71 -3.42 -8.15
C VAL A 111 2.21 -3.11 -8.32
N GLU A 112 2.85 -3.75 -9.29
CA GLU A 112 4.26 -3.54 -9.65
C GLU A 112 4.56 -2.15 -10.24
N TYR A 113 3.54 -1.43 -10.72
CA TYR A 113 3.70 -0.16 -11.43
C TYR A 113 2.81 0.95 -10.89
N LEU A 114 2.02 0.66 -9.85
CA LEU A 114 1.11 1.63 -9.28
C LEU A 114 1.88 2.82 -8.71
N PRO A 115 1.50 4.05 -9.08
CA PRO A 115 2.12 5.24 -8.52
C PRO A 115 1.60 5.49 -7.10
N SER A 116 2.30 6.33 -6.34
CA SER A 116 1.70 6.94 -5.15
C SER A 116 0.56 7.87 -5.55
N GLN A 117 -0.51 7.94 -4.75
CA GLN A 117 -1.67 8.78 -5.03
C GLN A 117 -1.33 10.25 -5.26
N LYS A 118 -0.31 10.77 -4.55
CA LYS A 118 0.23 12.12 -4.77
C LYS A 118 0.63 12.38 -6.23
N ASN A 119 1.14 11.36 -6.92
CA ASN A 119 1.60 11.49 -8.31
C ASN A 119 0.43 11.51 -9.30
N ILE A 120 -0.76 11.06 -8.90
CA ILE A 120 -1.99 11.13 -9.71
C ILE A 120 -2.96 12.21 -9.22
N ASP A 121 -2.55 13.09 -8.30
CA ASP A 121 -3.40 14.14 -7.73
C ASP A 121 -4.01 15.06 -8.81
N TYR A 122 -3.33 15.18 -9.95
CA TYR A 122 -3.83 15.91 -11.10
C TYR A 122 -5.06 15.27 -11.77
N LYS A 123 -5.27 13.96 -11.61
CA LYS A 123 -6.48 13.24 -12.05
C LYS A 123 -7.62 13.36 -11.02
N LEU A 124 -7.31 13.69 -9.77
CA LEU A 124 -8.26 13.76 -8.65
C LEU A 124 -8.86 15.16 -8.45
N LYS A 125 -9.13 15.85 -9.56
CA LYS A 125 -9.74 17.19 -9.58
C LYS A 125 -10.67 17.30 -10.77
N THR A 126 -11.80 17.97 -10.57
CA THR A 126 -12.67 18.41 -11.66
C THR A 126 -12.27 19.82 -12.05
N ALA A 127 -11.97 20.04 -13.33
CA ALA A 127 -11.65 21.35 -13.87
C ALA A 127 -12.67 21.73 -14.94
N LYS A 128 -13.14 22.98 -14.91
CA LYS A 128 -14.02 23.53 -15.95
C LYS A 128 -13.58 24.96 -16.28
N VAL A 129 -13.77 25.35 -17.54
CA VAL A 129 -13.66 26.75 -17.94
C VAL A 129 -14.88 27.48 -17.38
N ILE A 130 -14.66 28.63 -16.77
CA ILE A 130 -15.70 29.53 -16.28
C ILE A 130 -15.55 30.90 -16.93
N SER A 131 -16.64 31.64 -17.03
CA SER A 131 -16.61 33.06 -17.36
C SER A 131 -17.28 33.81 -16.22
N GLU A 132 -16.54 34.72 -15.60
CA GLU A 132 -17.00 35.60 -14.51
C GLU A 132 -16.52 37.02 -14.85
N ASP A 133 -17.42 38.00 -14.75
CA ASP A 133 -17.16 39.42 -15.03
C ASP A 133 -16.50 39.73 -16.40
N GLY A 134 -16.82 38.92 -17.43
CA GLY A 134 -16.29 39.09 -18.79
C GLY A 134 -14.89 38.52 -19.01
N GLU A 135 -14.26 37.94 -17.99
CA GLU A 135 -12.99 37.23 -18.10
C GLU A 135 -13.20 35.72 -18.11
N TYR A 136 -12.31 34.99 -18.81
CA TYR A 136 -12.30 33.53 -18.81
C TYR A 136 -11.27 33.01 -17.81
N GLY A 137 -11.69 32.06 -16.98
CA GLY A 137 -10.85 31.41 -15.98
C GLY A 137 -11.01 29.89 -15.94
N ILE A 138 -10.20 29.23 -15.11
CA ILE A 138 -10.32 27.79 -14.83
C ILE A 138 -10.72 27.61 -13.37
N SER A 139 -11.91 27.07 -13.14
CA SER A 139 -12.33 26.62 -11.82
C SER A 139 -11.88 25.18 -11.60
N LYS A 140 -11.17 24.92 -10.49
CA LYS A 140 -10.70 23.59 -10.09
C LYS A 140 -11.32 23.22 -8.76
N ASN A 141 -12.10 22.14 -8.74
CA ASN A 141 -12.72 21.60 -7.53
C ASN A 141 -12.10 20.25 -7.17
N ARG A 142 -11.80 20.07 -5.89
CA ARG A 142 -11.27 18.83 -5.33
C ARG A 142 -12.09 18.41 -4.12
N LYS A 143 -12.46 17.14 -4.08
CA LYS A 143 -12.96 16.49 -2.85
C LYS A 143 -11.77 16.06 -1.99
N ARG A 144 -11.85 16.27 -0.68
CA ARG A 144 -10.86 15.77 0.29
C ARG A 144 -11.59 14.86 1.28
N ALA A 145 -11.12 13.63 1.40
CA ALA A 145 -11.50 12.78 2.53
C ALA A 145 -10.77 13.32 3.77
N LEU A 146 -11.53 13.56 4.85
CA LEU A 146 -10.98 14.10 6.10
C LEU A 146 -10.60 13.00 7.08
N ASP A 147 -11.17 11.80 6.91
CA ASP A 147 -10.95 10.64 7.76
C ASP A 147 -11.01 9.37 6.90
N GLY A 148 -10.38 8.32 7.41
CA GLY A 148 -10.41 6.96 6.88
C GLY A 148 -9.04 6.31 6.89
N GLU A 149 -8.75 5.55 5.84
CA GLU A 149 -7.68 4.55 5.80
C GLU A 149 -6.57 4.99 4.86
N SER A 150 -5.33 4.87 5.31
CA SER A 150 -4.13 5.09 4.53
C SER A 150 -3.36 3.79 4.36
N TYR A 151 -2.71 3.64 3.22
CA TYR A 151 -1.99 2.43 2.85
C TYR A 151 -0.60 2.79 2.36
N LYS A 152 0.40 2.08 2.87
CA LYS A 152 1.75 2.04 2.30
C LYS A 152 2.03 0.62 1.82
N VAL A 153 2.33 0.49 0.53
CA VAL A 153 2.58 -0.79 -0.13
C VAL A 153 4.03 -0.86 -0.58
N PHE A 154 4.64 -2.02 -0.36
CA PHE A 154 5.94 -2.39 -0.90
C PHE A 154 5.77 -3.73 -1.61
N ILE A 155 6.27 -3.84 -2.83
CA ILE A 155 6.24 -5.09 -3.58
C ILE A 155 7.56 -5.36 -4.28
N LYS A 156 7.94 -6.63 -4.32
CA LYS A 156 9.01 -7.19 -5.14
C LYS A 156 8.49 -8.41 -5.87
N ASN A 157 8.79 -8.47 -7.17
CA ASN A 157 8.53 -9.61 -8.03
C ASN A 157 9.73 -9.80 -8.97
N GLY A 158 10.65 -10.69 -8.56
CA GLY A 158 11.96 -10.83 -9.19
C GLY A 158 12.77 -9.53 -9.11
N ILE A 159 13.12 -9.00 -10.28
CA ILE A 159 13.86 -7.74 -10.42
C ILE A 159 12.99 -6.51 -10.22
N ILE A 160 11.67 -6.64 -10.34
CA ILE A 160 10.74 -5.51 -10.27
C ILE A 160 10.48 -5.19 -8.80
N LYS A 161 10.65 -3.92 -8.45
CA LYS A 161 10.37 -3.38 -7.12
C LYS A 161 9.55 -2.11 -7.25
N ASN A 162 8.55 -1.97 -6.40
CA ASN A 162 7.75 -0.76 -6.33
C ASN A 162 7.34 -0.47 -4.89
N ASP A 163 7.22 0.82 -4.59
CA ASP A 163 6.66 1.30 -3.34
C ASP A 163 5.74 2.49 -3.60
N PHE A 164 4.57 2.48 -3.00
CA PHE A 164 3.58 3.51 -3.23
C PHE A 164 2.64 3.65 -2.04
N SER A 165 2.02 4.81 -1.91
CA SER A 165 1.02 5.08 -0.88
C SER A 165 -0.23 5.70 -1.46
N PHE A 166 -1.36 5.38 -0.84
CA PHE A 166 -2.67 5.92 -1.21
C PHE A 166 -3.59 5.96 0.00
N ASP A 167 -4.52 6.89 -0.03
CA ASP A 167 -5.43 7.19 1.07
C ASP A 167 -6.86 7.15 0.56
N ASN A 168 -7.75 6.48 1.29
CA ASN A 168 -9.18 6.47 1.04
C ASN A 168 -9.56 6.11 -0.41
N PRO A 169 -8.98 5.05 -1.01
CA PRO A 169 -9.16 4.74 -2.43
C PRO A 169 -10.63 4.46 -2.77
N THR A 170 -11.39 3.86 -1.85
CA THR A 170 -12.83 3.59 -2.00
C THR A 170 -13.65 4.88 -2.08
N ILE A 171 -13.30 5.88 -1.27
CA ILE A 171 -13.99 7.19 -1.29
C ILE A 171 -13.66 7.92 -2.58
N TYR A 172 -12.38 7.97 -2.95
CA TYR A 172 -11.97 8.65 -4.17
C TYR A 172 -12.53 8.00 -5.43
N LEU A 173 -12.66 6.67 -5.48
CA LEU A 173 -13.22 5.95 -6.64
C LEU A 173 -14.68 6.34 -6.88
N LYS A 174 -15.47 6.61 -5.84
CA LYS A 174 -16.86 7.10 -5.98
C LYS A 174 -16.93 8.45 -6.70
N PHE A 175 -15.92 9.32 -6.51
CA PHE A 175 -15.88 10.65 -7.12
C PHE A 175 -15.17 10.67 -8.48
N TYR A 176 -14.21 9.76 -8.69
CA TYR A 176 -13.36 9.70 -9.87
C TYR A 176 -13.30 8.26 -10.43
N PRO A 177 -14.44 7.68 -10.85
CA PRO A 177 -14.54 6.25 -11.19
C PRO A 177 -13.73 5.84 -12.43
N THR A 178 -13.34 6.80 -13.27
CA THR A 178 -12.58 6.56 -14.51
C THR A 178 -11.06 6.72 -14.31
N VAL A 179 -10.59 6.86 -13.06
CA VAL A 179 -9.15 6.92 -12.78
C VAL A 179 -8.64 5.51 -12.54
N ASP A 180 -7.93 4.97 -13.53
CA ASP A 180 -7.46 3.58 -13.55
C ASP A 180 -6.63 3.18 -12.32
N GLU A 181 -5.83 4.11 -11.78
CA GLU A 181 -5.06 3.85 -10.57
C GLU A 181 -5.95 3.65 -9.34
N LEU A 182 -7.07 4.40 -9.23
CA LEU A 182 -8.03 4.19 -8.14
C LEU A 182 -8.73 2.83 -8.27
N VAL A 183 -9.06 2.42 -9.50
CA VAL A 183 -9.63 1.08 -9.76
C VAL A 183 -8.63 0.03 -9.29
N SER A 184 -7.38 0.14 -9.71
CA SER A 184 -6.31 -0.80 -9.37
C SER A 184 -6.00 -0.86 -7.86
N TYR A 185 -5.99 0.28 -7.15
CA TYR A 185 -5.86 0.28 -5.68
C TYR A 185 -7.00 -0.50 -5.02
N ASN A 186 -8.24 -0.30 -5.48
CA ASN A 186 -9.40 -0.99 -4.92
C ASN A 186 -9.40 -2.48 -5.26
N GLU A 187 -8.94 -2.87 -6.45
CA GLU A 187 -8.77 -4.28 -6.84
C GLU A 187 -7.74 -4.99 -5.96
N LEU A 188 -6.57 -4.36 -5.73
CA LEU A 188 -5.57 -4.85 -4.80
C LEU A 188 -6.18 -5.13 -3.42
N LEU A 189 -6.88 -4.15 -2.86
CA LEU A 189 -7.54 -4.32 -1.57
C LEU A 189 -8.61 -5.40 -1.61
N SER A 190 -9.42 -5.48 -2.67
CA SER A 190 -10.48 -6.48 -2.82
C SER A 190 -9.93 -7.90 -2.81
N ILE A 191 -8.79 -8.14 -3.47
CA ILE A 191 -8.12 -9.45 -3.46
C ILE A 191 -7.69 -9.82 -2.05
N ILE A 192 -7.05 -8.90 -1.31
CA ILE A 192 -6.62 -9.17 0.07
C ILE A 192 -7.81 -9.44 0.98
N LYS A 193 -8.86 -8.61 0.91
CA LYS A 193 -10.10 -8.77 1.68
C LYS A 193 -10.71 -10.14 1.43
N LYS A 194 -10.92 -10.50 0.15
CA LYS A 194 -11.54 -11.76 -0.25
C LYS A 194 -10.70 -12.98 0.12
N GLU A 195 -9.39 -12.91 -0.08
CA GLU A 195 -8.54 -14.09 0.06
C GLU A 195 -8.11 -14.37 1.51
N PHE A 196 -8.10 -13.36 2.37
CA PHE A 196 -7.64 -13.49 3.75
C PHE A 196 -8.69 -13.10 4.81
N ASN A 197 -9.89 -12.68 4.38
CA ASN A 197 -10.97 -12.21 5.25
C ASN A 197 -10.52 -11.05 6.16
N LEU A 198 -9.78 -10.11 5.57
CA LEU A 198 -9.24 -8.93 6.22
C LEU A 198 -10.04 -7.69 5.84
N TRP A 199 -9.96 -6.65 6.68
CA TRP A 199 -10.37 -5.29 6.33
C TRP A 199 -11.81 -5.17 5.79
N GLU A 200 -12.77 -5.80 6.47
CA GLU A 200 -14.20 -5.65 6.18
C GLU A 200 -14.65 -4.19 6.29
#